data_AF-A0AAE8LQC7-F1
#
_entry.id   AF-A0AAE8LQC7-F1
#
_cell.length_a   1.000
_cell.length_b   1.000
_cell.length_c   1.000
_cell.angle_alpha   90.00
_cell.angle_beta   90.00
_cell.angle_gamma   90.00
#
_symmetry.space_group_name_H-M   'P 1'
#
loop_
_entity.id
_entity.type
_entity.pdbx_description
1 polymer ?
#
loop_
_entity_poly.entity_id
_entity_poly.type
_entity_poly.pdbx_seq_one_letter_code
_entity_poly.pdbx_strand_id
1 'polypeptide(L)'
;MSRTVPAGSGSNTAVCACCRLGALGLAAAKRKIRLPAETAIDAEVDLGMTGDAYHLQACLNISLPGLDADVARGLIDEAHQTCPYSKATRGNIAVELKLA
;
A
#
# COMPACT_ATOMS: atom_id res chain seq x y z
N MET A 1 19.28 -6.09 2.30
CA MET A 1 19.14 -6.14 0.83
C MET A 1 17.68 -6.46 0.53
N SER A 2 16.86 -5.43 0.30
CA SER A 2 15.45 -5.61 -0.03
C SER A 2 15.29 -5.46 -1.55
N ARG A 3 15.03 -6.57 -2.22
CA ARG A 3 14.62 -6.70 -3.63
C ARG A 3 13.56 -7.82 -3.61
N THR A 4 12.43 -7.77 -4.32
CA THR A 4 12.21 -7.21 -5.66
C THR A 4 10.71 -6.98 -5.90
N VAL A 5 10.41 -5.99 -6.74
CA VAL A 5 9.15 -5.77 -7.48
C VAL A 5 9.26 -6.49 -8.85
N PRO A 6 8.39 -7.46 -9.20
CA PRO A 6 7.93 -7.61 -10.61
C PRO A 6 6.49 -8.21 -10.75
N ALA A 7 5.71 -8.04 -11.83
CA ALA A 7 5.89 -7.33 -13.12
C ALA A 7 4.53 -6.86 -13.67
N GLY A 8 4.47 -5.58 -14.07
CA GLY A 8 3.32 -4.99 -14.76
C GLY A 8 3.49 -3.48 -14.99
N SER A 9 4.62 -3.07 -15.59
CA SER A 9 4.89 -1.75 -16.20
C SER A 9 4.34 -0.48 -15.52
N GLY A 10 5.04 0.02 -14.49
CA GLY A 10 4.85 1.40 -14.04
C GLY A 10 5.86 1.81 -12.98
N SER A 11 6.82 2.66 -13.33
CA SER A 11 7.89 3.17 -12.44
C SER A 11 7.38 3.85 -11.16
N ASN A 12 6.07 4.13 -11.06
CA ASN A 12 5.43 4.84 -9.96
C ASN A 12 4.89 3.91 -8.85
N THR A 13 4.78 2.60 -9.07
CA THR A 13 4.28 1.63 -8.08
C THR A 13 5.20 1.51 -6.86
N ALA A 14 6.52 1.57 -7.09
CA ALA A 14 7.53 1.48 -6.04
C ALA A 14 7.42 2.61 -4.99
N VAL A 15 7.01 3.82 -5.41
CA VAL A 15 6.85 4.96 -4.49
C VAL A 15 5.62 4.78 -3.60
N CYS A 16 4.51 4.28 -4.15
CA CYS A 16 3.29 4.00 -3.40
C CYS A 16 3.52 2.92 -2.33
N ALA A 17 4.19 1.83 -2.69
CA ALA A 17 4.55 0.75 -1.77
C ALA A 17 5.51 1.21 -0.66
N CYS A 18 6.58 1.92 -1.02
CA CYS A 18 7.62 2.36 -0.07
C CYS A 18 7.07 3.34 0.99
N CYS A 19 6.25 4.32 0.57
CA CYS A 19 5.59 5.24 1.51
C CYS A 19 4.69 4.49 2.51
N ARG A 20 3.98 3.46 2.03
CA ARG A 20 3.04 2.69 2.86
C ARG A 20 3.75 1.75 3.82
N LEU A 21 4.84 1.12 3.41
CA LEU A 21 5.70 0.33 4.30
C LEU A 21 6.23 1.18 5.46
N GLY A 22 6.70 2.40 5.17
CA GLY A 22 7.12 3.34 6.22
C GLY A 22 5.99 3.74 7.16
N ALA A 23 4.79 3.99 6.63
CA ALA A 23 3.61 4.31 7.43
C ALA A 23 3.12 3.14 8.30
N LEU A 24 3.20 1.90 7.79
CA LEU A 24 2.93 0.69 8.56
C LEU A 24 3.94 0.52 9.71
N GLY A 25 5.23 0.73 9.44
CA GLY A 25 6.26 0.72 10.49
C GLY A 25 5.98 1.73 11.59
N LEU A 26 5.54 2.94 11.23
CA LEU A 26 5.16 3.97 12.19
C LEU A 26 3.91 3.60 12.99
N ALA A 27 2.87 3.09 12.34
CA ALA A 27 1.63 2.65 12.99
C ALA A 27 1.88 1.48 13.96
N ALA A 28 2.69 0.51 13.54
CA ALA A 28 3.09 -0.62 14.35
C ALA A 28 3.90 -0.19 15.57
N ALA A 29 4.85 0.75 15.40
CA ALA A 29 5.61 1.32 16.50
C ALA A 29 4.71 2.04 17.52
N LYS A 30 3.72 2.83 17.07
CA LYS A 30 2.74 3.49 17.96
C LYS A 30 1.92 2.50 18.77
N ARG A 31 1.51 1.39 18.15
CA ARG A 31 0.72 0.33 18.80
C ARG A 31 1.57 -0.71 19.53
N LYS A 32 2.89 -0.57 19.52
CA LYS A 32 3.88 -1.51 20.08
C LYS A 32 3.73 -2.94 19.52
N ILE A 33 3.32 -3.05 18.26
CA ILE A 33 3.18 -4.31 17.54
C ILE A 33 4.47 -4.56 16.78
N ARG A 34 5.02 -5.78 16.85
CA ARG A 34 6.14 -6.17 15.98
C ARG A 34 5.61 -6.55 14.62
N LEU A 35 6.11 -5.90 13.58
CA LEU A 35 5.87 -6.33 12.21
C LEU A 35 6.71 -7.58 11.90
N PRO A 36 6.16 -8.55 11.16
CA PRO A 36 6.89 -9.73 10.73
C PRO A 36 7.98 -9.31 9.72
N ALA A 37 9.11 -10.01 9.73
CA ALA A 37 10.19 -9.77 8.78
C ALA A 37 9.77 -10.03 7.33
N GLU A 38 8.75 -10.87 7.14
CA GLU A 38 8.14 -11.23 5.87
C GLU A 38 7.03 -10.25 5.45
N THR A 39 6.90 -9.09 6.10
CA THR A 39 5.96 -8.04 5.67
C THR A 39 6.29 -7.60 4.25
N ALA A 40 5.32 -7.72 3.35
CA ALA A 40 5.44 -7.30 1.96
C ALA A 40 4.24 -6.46 1.54
N ILE A 41 4.47 -5.52 0.62
CA ILE A 41 3.41 -4.76 -0.03
C ILE A 41 3.68 -4.78 -1.52
N ASP A 42 2.78 -5.41 -2.25
CA ASP A 42 2.75 -5.40 -3.70
C ASP A 42 1.78 -4.30 -4.12
N ALA A 43 2.30 -3.29 -4.82
CA ALA A 43 1.50 -2.20 -5.35
C ALA A 43 1.42 -2.32 -6.87
N GLU A 44 0.20 -2.35 -7.36
CA GLU A 44 -0.15 -2.33 -8.77
C GLU A 44 -0.81 -0.98 -9.06
N VAL A 45 -0.43 -0.35 -10.17
CA VAL A 45 -1.03 0.91 -10.63
C VAL A 45 -1.40 0.73 -12.08
N ASP A 46 -2.70 0.73 -12.32
CA ASP A 46 -3.30 0.58 -13.63
C ASP A 46 -3.64 1.95 -14.21
N LEU A 47 -3.41 2.09 -15.51
CA LEU A 47 -3.84 3.24 -16.30
C LEU A 47 -5.03 2.81 -17.16
N GLY A 48 -6.21 3.27 -16.78
CA GLY A 48 -7.43 3.13 -17.56
C GLY A 48 -7.70 4.36 -18.42
N MET A 49 -8.51 4.19 -19.46
CA MET A 49 -9.08 5.29 -20.24
C MET A 49 -10.60 5.22 -20.19
N THR A 50 -11.25 6.37 -20.09
CA THR A 50 -12.70 6.50 -20.21
C THR A 50 -12.99 7.65 -21.19
N GLY A 51 -13.34 7.28 -22.42
CA GLY A 51 -13.39 8.25 -23.53
C GLY A 51 -11.99 8.85 -23.79
N ASP A 52 -11.91 10.17 -23.83
CA ASP A 52 -10.65 10.91 -24.00
C ASP A 52 -9.89 11.19 -22.69
N ALA A 53 -10.42 10.74 -21.54
CA ALA A 53 -9.81 10.96 -20.23
C ALA A 53 -9.03 9.73 -19.73
N TYR A 54 -7.87 9.96 -19.12
CA TYR A 54 -7.09 8.95 -18.43
C TYR A 54 -7.46 8.89 -16.95
N HIS A 55 -7.61 7.68 -16.42
CA HIS A 55 -7.83 7.43 -15.00
C HIS A 55 -6.76 6.49 -14.48
N LEU A 56 -6.32 6.73 -13.26
CA LEU A 56 -5.40 5.83 -12.58
C LEU A 56 -6.18 5.07 -11.51
N GLN A 57 -5.85 3.79 -11.37
CA GLN A 57 -6.30 2.95 -10.27
C GLN A 57 -5.08 2.32 -9.62
N ALA A 58 -5.09 2.20 -8.29
CA ALA A 58 -4.04 1.53 -7.55
C ALA A 58 -4.62 0.38 -6.73
N CYS A 59 -4.03 -0.80 -6.85
CA CYS A 59 -4.35 -1.97 -6.04
C CYS A 59 -3.13 -2.30 -5.18
N LEU A 60 -3.31 -2.41 -3.87
CA LEU A 60 -2.23 -2.75 -2.96
C LEU A 60 -2.57 -4.05 -2.23
N ASN A 61 -1.77 -5.08 -2.48
CA ASN A 61 -1.81 -6.35 -1.77
C ASN A 61 -0.80 -6.29 -0.63
N ILE A 62 -1.27 -6.45 0.60
CA ILE A 62 -0.47 -6.26 1.81
C ILE A 62 -0.41 -7.60 2.53
N SER A 63 0.79 -8.14 2.68
CA SER A 63 1.06 -9.42 3.34
C SER A 63 1.62 -9.16 4.73
N LEU A 64 0.88 -9.57 5.76
CA LEU A 64 1.24 -9.42 7.17
C LEU A 64 1.13 -10.76 7.91
N PRO A 65 2.00 -11.75 7.61
CA PRO A 65 1.90 -13.08 8.19
C PRO A 65 2.08 -13.07 9.71
N GLY A 66 1.22 -13.80 10.41
CA GLY A 66 1.27 -13.94 11.87
C GLY A 66 0.65 -12.79 12.66
N LEU A 67 0.03 -11.80 12.01
CA LEU A 67 -0.85 -10.84 12.67
C LEU A 67 -2.31 -11.31 12.57
N ASP A 68 -3.08 -11.00 13.61
CA ASP A 68 -4.53 -11.13 13.54
C ASP A 68 -5.11 -10.18 12.47
N ALA A 69 -6.11 -10.65 11.73
CA ALA A 69 -6.67 -9.94 10.60
C ALA A 69 -7.25 -8.57 10.98
N ASP A 70 -7.88 -8.44 12.16
CA ASP A 70 -8.42 -7.17 12.63
C ASP A 70 -7.30 -6.19 12.99
N VAL A 71 -6.22 -6.70 13.60
CA VAL A 71 -5.04 -5.90 13.93
C VAL A 71 -4.32 -5.43 12.66
N ALA A 72 -4.12 -6.34 11.70
CA ALA A 72 -3.51 -6.05 10.42
C ALA A 72 -4.32 -4.99 9.65
N ARG A 73 -5.64 -5.14 9.59
CA ARG A 73 -6.53 -4.17 8.94
C ARG A 73 -6.49 -2.80 9.61
N GLY A 74 -6.49 -2.76 10.94
CA GLY A 74 -6.34 -1.50 11.69
C GLY A 74 -5.01 -0.79 11.45
N LEU A 75 -3.91 -1.54 11.27
CA LEU A 75 -2.61 -0.99 10.90
C LEU A 75 -2.58 -0.48 9.46
N ILE A 76 -3.20 -1.21 8.52
CA ILE A 76 -3.31 -0.82 7.11
C ILE A 76 -4.12 0.47 6.98
N ASP A 77 -5.25 0.58 7.68
CA ASP A 77 -6.09 1.79 7.67
C ASP A 77 -5.33 2.99 8.23
N GLU A 78 -4.63 2.83 9.36
CA GLU A 78 -3.81 3.90 9.93
C GLU A 78 -2.68 4.30 8.98
N ALA A 79 -2.01 3.33 8.34
CA ALA A 79 -0.98 3.59 7.35
C ALA A 79 -1.54 4.30 6.10
N HIS A 80 -2.77 4.00 5.69
CA HIS A 80 -3.45 4.68 4.60
C HIS A 80 -3.81 6.13 4.96
N GLN A 81 -4.24 6.40 6.20
CA GLN A 81 -4.51 7.77 6.67
C GLN A 81 -3.23 8.60 6.83
N THR A 82 -2.10 7.97 7.14
CA THR A 82 -0.85 8.68 7.46
C THR A 82 0.10 8.83 6.27
N CYS A 83 0.14 7.88 5.33
CA CYS A 83 1.04 7.97 4.17
C CYS A 83 0.73 9.21 3.30
N PRO A 84 1.72 10.10 3.09
CA PRO A 84 1.57 11.29 2.25
C PRO A 84 1.01 11.02 0.85
N TYR A 85 1.38 9.88 0.24
CA TYR A 85 0.90 9.52 -1.10
C TYR A 85 -0.62 9.28 -1.11
N SER A 86 -1.15 8.58 -0.11
CA SER A 86 -2.61 8.39 0.03
C SER A 86 -3.36 9.69 0.29
N LYS A 87 -2.74 10.63 0.99
CA LYS A 87 -3.35 11.96 1.17
C LYS A 87 -3.40 12.73 -0.14
N ALA A 88 -2.35 12.65 -0.95
CA ALA A 88 -2.27 13.30 -2.25
C ALA A 88 -3.22 12.69 -3.30
N THR A 89 -3.46 11.38 -3.22
CA THR A 89 -4.29 10.64 -4.19
C THR A 89 -5.77 10.53 -3.80
N ARG A 90 -6.13 10.94 -2.57
CA ARG A 90 -7.51 10.85 -2.06
C ARG A 90 -8.48 11.65 -2.91
N GLY A 91 -9.50 10.97 -3.43
CA GLY A 91 -10.53 11.59 -4.28
C GLY A 91 -10.13 11.76 -5.75
N ASN A 92 -8.88 11.47 -6.11
CA ASN A 92 -8.38 11.61 -7.49
C ASN A 92 -8.24 10.26 -8.21
N ILE A 93 -7.87 9.21 -7.49
CA ILE A 93 -7.70 7.86 -8.04
C ILE A 93 -8.37 6.82 -7.15
N ALA A 94 -8.85 5.73 -7.75
CA ALA A 94 -9.36 4.60 -6.99
C ALA A 94 -8.19 3.86 -6.33
N VAL A 95 -8.26 3.62 -5.02
CA VAL A 95 -7.25 2.84 -4.29
C VAL A 95 -7.92 1.68 -3.58
N GLU A 96 -7.57 0.46 -3.99
CA GLU A 96 -8.01 -0.77 -3.35
C GLU A 96 -6.90 -1.32 -2.44
N LEU A 97 -7.25 -1.67 -1.19
CA LEU A 97 -6.33 -2.28 -0.23
C LEU A 97 -6.81 -3.71 0.05
N LYS A 98 -5.97 -4.70 -0.23
CA LYS A 98 -6.23 -6.11 0.03
C LYS A 98 -5.23 -6.61 1.07
N LEU A 99 -5.75 -7.26 2.11
CA LEU A 99 -4.94 -8.03 3.05
C LEU A 99 -4.83 -9.46 2.47
N ALA A 100 -3.59 -9.94 2.29
CA ALA A 100 -3.28 -11.28 1.83
C ALA A 100 -3.15 -12.27 3.00
#